data_AF-A0A8S9MBM6-F1
#
_entry.id   AF-A0A8S9MBM6-F1
#
_cell.length_a   1.000
_cell.length_b   1.000
_cell.length_c   1.000
_cell.angle_alpha   90.00
_cell.angle_beta   90.00
_cell.angle_gamma   90.00
#
_symmetry.space_group_name_H-M   'P 1'
#
loop_
_entity.id
_entity.type
_entity.pdbx_description
1 polymer ?
#
loop_
_entity_poly.entity_id
_entity_poly.type
_entity_poly.pdbx_seq_one_letter_code
_entity_poly.pdbx_strand_id
1 'polypeptide(L)'
;MRLIVNFLAHNKAPFTVNIYPFLSLYLSSDFPFDYAFFNGQNTVNDNGVVYTNVFDANFDTLLASLKALGHGDMEVIVGEVGWPTDGDKNANVPNAERFYAGLLPKLAANRGTPMRPGYIEVYLFGFIDEDAKSIAPGNFERHWGIFKYDGQPKFPADLSGEGQKKALTGAQNVQYLQSQWCMLNPNAISFSNSTNQLGDNVNYACTFSDCTALGYGSSCGNLDEVGNASYAFNMYFQVQNQKAEACDFEGLAMITTKNISRDQCNFPIQTGDPTSGHCMYGSSVRFGLVTMLLLFMAL
;
A
#
# COMPACT_ATOMS: atom_id res chain seq x y z
N MET A 1 21.79 -18.35 -9.43
CA MET A 1 22.36 -16.98 -9.42
C MET A 1 23.67 -16.81 -10.19
N ARG A 2 24.67 -17.71 -10.13
CA ARG A 2 25.97 -17.52 -10.82
C ARG A 2 25.86 -17.14 -12.32
N LEU A 3 25.00 -17.83 -13.07
CA LEU A 3 24.79 -17.55 -14.50
C LEU A 3 24.25 -16.12 -14.73
N ILE A 4 23.29 -15.67 -13.91
CA ILE A 4 22.69 -14.33 -14.01
C ILE A 4 23.73 -13.27 -13.69
N VAL A 5 24.47 -13.43 -12.58
CA VAL A 5 25.54 -12.49 -12.20
C VAL A 5 26.61 -12.39 -13.28
N ASN A 6 27.08 -13.52 -13.83
CA ASN A 6 28.06 -13.51 -14.91
C ASN A 6 27.52 -12.84 -16.18
N PHE A 7 26.24 -13.07 -16.52
CA PHE A 7 25.59 -12.41 -17.65
C PHE A 7 25.53 -10.89 -17.46
N LEU A 8 25.12 -10.41 -16.29
CA LEU A 8 25.08 -8.97 -15.97
C LEU A 8 26.49 -8.37 -16.04
N ALA A 9 27.48 -9.02 -15.43
CA ALA A 9 28.87 -8.59 -15.46
C ALA A 9 29.43 -8.48 -16.89
N HIS A 10 29.18 -9.50 -17.72
CA HIS A 10 29.63 -9.52 -19.12
C HIS A 10 29.06 -8.35 -19.93
N ASN A 11 27.83 -7.93 -19.61
CA ASN A 11 27.15 -6.83 -20.27
C ASN A 11 27.29 -5.48 -19.54
N LYS A 12 28.10 -5.40 -18.46
CA LYS A 12 28.24 -4.20 -17.62
C LYS A 12 26.89 -3.67 -17.10
N ALA A 13 25.96 -4.57 -16.81
CA ALA A 13 24.65 -4.24 -16.24
C ALA A 13 24.71 -4.27 -14.71
N PRO A 14 23.91 -3.43 -14.03
CA PRO A 14 23.82 -3.43 -12.58
C PRO A 14 23.09 -4.68 -12.06
N PHE A 15 23.30 -4.99 -10.78
CA PHE A 15 22.48 -5.93 -10.04
C PHE A 15 21.43 -5.18 -9.22
N THR A 16 20.16 -5.41 -9.51
CA THR A 16 19.07 -4.81 -8.73
C THR A 16 18.66 -5.75 -7.59
N VAL A 17 18.52 -5.20 -6.37
CA VAL A 17 18.09 -5.93 -5.17
C VAL A 17 17.01 -5.15 -4.43
N ASN A 18 16.06 -5.87 -3.83
CA ASN A 18 15.04 -5.27 -2.97
C ASN A 18 15.44 -5.51 -1.52
N ILE A 19 15.46 -4.47 -0.70
CA ILE A 19 15.92 -4.52 0.69
C ILE A 19 14.82 -4.00 1.60
N TYR A 20 14.28 -4.88 2.43
CA TYR A 20 13.15 -4.57 3.31
C TYR A 20 13.47 -4.84 4.79
N PRO A 21 14.01 -3.85 5.52
CA PRO A 21 14.24 -3.95 6.97
C PRO A 21 13.00 -4.34 7.77
N PHE A 22 11.82 -3.88 7.34
CA PHE A 22 10.53 -4.28 7.94
C PHE A 22 10.34 -5.80 7.99
N LEU A 23 10.71 -6.53 6.93
CA LEU A 23 10.50 -7.97 6.86
C LEU A 23 11.34 -8.73 7.92
N SER A 24 12.45 -8.17 8.39
CA SER A 24 13.21 -8.76 9.50
C SER A 24 12.40 -8.78 10.80
N LEU A 25 11.62 -7.73 11.08
CA LEU A 25 10.71 -7.67 12.23
C LEU A 25 9.47 -8.55 12.05
N TYR A 26 8.99 -8.67 10.82
CA TYR A 26 7.82 -9.49 10.50
C TYR A 26 8.14 -10.99 10.62
N LEU A 27 9.28 -11.43 10.11
CA LEU A 27 9.67 -12.84 10.05
C LEU A 27 10.31 -13.35 11.35
N SER A 28 10.78 -12.47 12.24
CA SER A 28 11.45 -12.85 13.48
C SER A 28 11.06 -11.94 14.64
N SER A 29 10.36 -12.49 15.64
CA SER A 29 9.97 -11.77 16.86
C SER A 29 11.16 -11.33 17.71
N ASP A 30 12.29 -12.03 17.58
CA ASP A 30 13.51 -11.80 18.37
C ASP A 30 14.48 -10.85 17.64
N PHE A 31 14.12 -10.38 16.45
CA PHE A 31 14.94 -9.42 15.72
C PHE A 31 15.05 -8.11 16.52
N PRO A 32 16.26 -7.54 16.69
CA PRO A 32 16.43 -6.32 17.47
C PRO A 32 15.67 -5.16 16.82
N PHE A 33 14.59 -4.72 17.47
CA PHE A 33 13.63 -3.76 16.88
C PHE A 33 14.33 -2.51 16.32
N ASP A 34 15.21 -1.90 17.10
CA ASP A 34 15.89 -0.67 16.70
C ASP A 34 16.90 -0.86 15.55
N TYR A 35 17.41 -2.08 15.34
CA TYR A 35 18.35 -2.39 14.26
C TYR A 35 17.68 -2.36 12.87
N ALA A 36 16.35 -2.41 12.82
CA ALA A 36 15.59 -2.18 11.59
C ALA A 36 15.59 -0.71 11.15
N PHE A 37 16.05 0.21 12.02
CA PHE A 37 16.09 1.66 11.80
C PHE A 37 17.54 2.18 11.80
N PHE A 38 17.71 3.49 11.57
CA PHE A 38 19.01 4.13 11.37
C PHE A 38 19.51 4.93 12.60
N ASN A 39 19.10 4.56 13.81
CA ASN A 39 19.49 5.26 15.05
C ASN A 39 20.80 4.75 15.68
N GLY A 40 21.41 3.68 15.14
CA GLY A 40 22.68 3.13 15.60
C GLY A 40 22.63 2.34 16.89
N GLN A 41 21.46 1.87 17.30
CA GLN A 41 21.31 0.94 18.43
C GLN A 41 21.43 -0.51 17.96
N ASN A 42 21.82 -1.41 18.88
CA ASN A 42 21.94 -2.86 18.61
C ASN A 42 22.87 -3.19 17.43
N THR A 43 24.06 -2.59 17.42
CA THR A 43 25.03 -2.77 16.33
C THR A 43 25.53 -4.22 16.23
N VAL A 44 25.82 -4.65 15.01
CA VAL A 44 26.39 -5.98 14.72
C VAL A 44 27.83 -5.79 14.26
N ASN A 45 28.76 -6.52 14.87
CA ASN A 45 30.16 -6.58 14.44
C ASN A 45 30.39 -7.88 13.66
N ASP A 46 30.62 -7.74 12.35
CA ASP A 46 31.02 -8.84 11.47
C ASP A 46 32.51 -8.68 11.14
N ASN A 47 33.36 -9.41 11.87
CA ASN A 47 34.80 -9.48 11.62
C ASN A 47 35.51 -8.10 11.55
N GLY A 48 35.10 -7.16 12.42
CA GLY A 48 35.64 -5.81 12.48
C GLY A 48 34.86 -4.77 11.68
N VAL A 49 33.90 -5.20 10.85
CA VAL A 49 32.94 -4.31 10.17
C VAL A 49 31.72 -4.14 11.06
N VAL A 50 31.43 -2.89 11.46
CA VAL A 50 30.31 -2.59 12.34
C VAL A 50 29.14 -2.07 11.54
N TYR A 51 28.02 -2.78 11.60
CA TYR A 51 26.74 -2.40 11.02
C TYR A 51 25.83 -1.81 12.10
N THR A 52 25.31 -0.63 11.84
CA THR A 52 24.44 0.11 12.76
C THR A 52 22.96 0.00 12.44
N ASN A 53 22.64 -0.60 11.29
CA ASN A 53 21.29 -0.86 10.80
C ASN A 53 21.32 -2.06 9.84
N VAL A 54 20.19 -2.75 9.70
CA VAL A 54 20.07 -3.94 8.85
C VAL A 54 20.06 -3.64 7.35
N PHE A 55 19.71 -2.42 6.94
CA PHE A 55 19.78 -2.02 5.53
C PHE A 55 21.21 -2.14 5.01
N ASP A 56 22.18 -1.56 5.73
CA ASP A 56 23.60 -1.63 5.37
C ASP A 56 24.11 -3.08 5.42
N ALA A 57 23.73 -3.86 6.44
CA ALA A 57 24.14 -5.25 6.56
C ALA A 57 23.60 -6.13 5.40
N ASN A 58 22.34 -5.94 5.00
CA ASN A 58 21.76 -6.67 3.87
C ASN A 58 22.43 -6.29 2.54
N PHE A 59 22.69 -5.00 2.32
CA PHE A 59 23.38 -4.53 1.13
C PHE A 59 24.80 -5.10 1.05
N ASP A 60 25.56 -5.07 2.15
CA ASP A 60 26.93 -5.58 2.18
C ASP A 60 27.01 -7.11 2.15
N THR A 61 25.96 -7.81 2.61
CA THR A 61 25.82 -9.26 2.40
C THR A 61 25.75 -9.59 0.91
N LEU A 62 25.03 -8.79 0.11
CA LEU A 62 25.03 -8.93 -1.35
C LEU A 62 26.42 -8.62 -1.93
N LEU A 63 27.08 -7.55 -1.49
CA LEU A 63 28.43 -7.21 -1.97
C LEU A 63 29.45 -8.32 -1.69
N ALA A 64 29.44 -8.88 -0.48
CA ALA A 64 30.28 -10.01 -0.11
C ALA A 64 30.01 -11.23 -1.02
N SER A 65 28.74 -11.50 -1.32
CA SER A 65 28.32 -12.57 -2.23
C SER A 65 28.80 -12.34 -3.67
N LEU A 66 28.67 -11.12 -4.20
CA LEU A 66 29.16 -10.76 -5.53
C LEU A 66 30.69 -10.82 -5.61
N LYS A 67 31.40 -10.36 -4.56
CA LYS A 67 32.86 -10.47 -4.45
C LYS A 67 33.33 -11.91 -4.46
N ALA A 68 32.63 -12.82 -3.75
CA ALA A 68 32.95 -14.25 -3.77
C ALA A 68 32.79 -14.90 -5.16
N LEU A 69 32.04 -14.26 -6.07
CA LEU A 69 31.91 -14.66 -7.48
C LEU A 69 32.88 -13.93 -8.42
N GLY A 70 33.75 -13.06 -7.91
CA GLY A 70 34.70 -12.28 -8.71
C GLY A 70 34.13 -10.96 -9.26
N HIS A 71 32.93 -10.55 -8.82
CA HIS A 71 32.22 -9.37 -9.32
C HIS A 71 31.99 -8.31 -8.23
N GLY A 72 32.97 -8.10 -7.35
CA GLY A 72 32.85 -7.18 -6.21
C GLY A 72 32.63 -5.71 -6.59
N ASP A 73 33.02 -5.33 -7.81
CA ASP A 73 32.86 -3.97 -8.35
C ASP A 73 31.56 -3.80 -9.15
N MET A 74 30.71 -4.84 -9.22
CA MET A 74 29.43 -4.75 -9.90
C MET A 74 28.57 -3.64 -9.28
N GLU A 75 28.00 -2.79 -10.13
CA GLU A 75 27.06 -1.76 -9.74
C GLU A 75 25.81 -2.41 -9.12
N VAL A 76 25.30 -1.81 -8.05
CA VAL A 76 24.12 -2.32 -7.33
C VAL A 76 23.10 -1.20 -7.21
N ILE A 77 21.87 -1.51 -7.58
CA ILE A 77 20.70 -0.63 -7.42
C ILE A 77 19.80 -1.26 -6.37
N VAL A 78 19.35 -0.48 -5.39
CA VAL A 78 18.26 -0.92 -4.51
C VAL A 78 16.95 -0.62 -5.23
N GLY A 79 16.34 -1.66 -5.83
CA GLY A 79 15.13 -1.53 -6.65
C GLY A 79 13.88 -1.24 -5.83
N GLU A 80 13.86 -1.69 -4.57
CA GLU A 80 12.78 -1.41 -3.64
C GLU A 80 13.32 -1.31 -2.20
N VAL A 81 12.87 -0.28 -1.49
CA VAL A 81 13.00 -0.15 -0.04
C VAL A 81 11.83 0.67 0.49
N GLY A 82 11.27 0.28 1.63
CA GLY A 82 10.18 1.03 2.23
C GLY A 82 9.79 0.52 3.59
N TRP A 83 8.68 1.05 4.10
CA TRP A 83 8.06 0.62 5.34
C TRP A 83 6.54 0.75 5.22
N PRO A 84 5.76 -0.34 5.43
CA PRO A 84 4.30 -0.29 5.32
C PRO A 84 3.69 0.43 6.53
N THR A 85 2.55 1.07 6.34
CA THR A 85 1.92 1.89 7.40
C THR A 85 0.70 1.27 8.05
N ASP A 86 0.32 0.06 7.64
CA ASP A 86 -0.80 -0.69 8.21
C ASP A 86 -0.65 -2.19 7.87
N GLY A 87 -1.52 -3.04 8.41
CA GLY A 87 -1.58 -4.47 8.09
C GLY A 87 -0.66 -5.37 8.93
N ASP A 88 0.07 -4.81 9.91
CA ASP A 88 0.87 -5.53 10.91
C ASP A 88 1.16 -4.60 12.12
N LYS A 89 1.42 -5.16 13.30
CA LYS A 89 1.75 -4.39 14.51
C LYS A 89 2.94 -3.42 14.34
N ASN A 90 3.91 -3.75 13.48
CA ASN A 90 5.08 -2.93 13.19
C ASN A 90 4.91 -2.10 11.92
N ALA A 91 3.88 -2.39 11.11
CA ALA A 91 3.49 -1.61 9.95
C ALA A 91 2.53 -0.50 10.40
N ASN A 92 3.09 0.66 10.75
CA ASN A 92 2.31 1.79 11.25
C ASN A 92 2.96 3.11 10.85
N VAL A 93 2.16 4.17 10.80
CA VAL A 93 2.62 5.52 10.43
C VAL A 93 3.84 6.00 11.25
N PRO A 94 3.86 5.86 12.59
CA PRO A 94 5.03 6.25 13.39
C PRO A 94 6.33 5.54 12.99
N ASN A 95 6.30 4.23 12.74
CA ASN A 95 7.48 3.48 12.32
C ASN A 95 7.90 3.82 10.88
N ALA A 96 6.94 4.05 9.98
CA ALA A 96 7.27 4.51 8.63
C ALA A 96 7.96 5.89 8.65
N GLU A 97 7.42 6.86 9.39
CA GLU A 97 8.06 8.17 9.56
C GLU A 97 9.48 8.02 10.13
N ARG A 98 9.64 7.20 11.17
CA ARG A 98 10.95 6.90 11.76
C ARG A 98 11.93 6.30 10.76
N PHE A 99 11.48 5.36 9.93
CA PHE A 99 12.29 4.71 8.91
C PHE A 99 12.79 5.71 7.87
N TYR A 100 11.88 6.48 7.26
CA TYR A 100 12.22 7.47 6.24
C TYR A 100 13.05 8.63 6.79
N ALA A 101 12.81 9.06 8.04
CA ALA A 101 13.63 10.07 8.73
C ALA A 101 15.08 9.61 8.96
N GLY A 102 15.34 8.30 8.97
CA GLY A 102 16.68 7.73 9.03
C GLY A 102 17.32 7.48 7.66
N LEU A 103 16.54 6.92 6.72
CA LEU A 103 17.02 6.56 5.39
C LEU A 103 17.35 7.79 4.54
N LEU A 104 16.45 8.76 4.44
CA LEU A 104 16.58 9.87 3.48
C LEU A 104 17.82 10.74 3.76
N PRO A 105 18.14 11.13 5.02
CA PRO A 105 19.37 11.86 5.29
C PRO A 105 20.65 11.06 5.04
N LYS A 106 20.61 9.73 5.22
CA LYS A 106 21.74 8.85 4.89
C LYS A 106 22.03 8.87 3.39
N LEU A 107 20.98 8.79 2.56
CA LEU A 107 21.08 8.84 1.11
C LEU A 107 21.56 10.21 0.63
N ALA A 108 20.95 11.30 1.13
CA ALA A 108 21.35 12.67 0.79
C ALA A 108 22.81 12.98 1.13
N ALA A 109 23.31 12.44 2.24
CA ALA A 109 24.70 12.59 2.66
C ALA A 109 25.68 11.65 1.94
N ASN A 110 25.21 10.82 0.98
CA ASN A 110 26.03 9.85 0.25
C ASN A 110 26.91 8.98 1.16
N ARG A 111 26.38 8.55 2.30
CA ARG A 111 27.17 7.80 3.29
C ARG A 111 27.57 6.41 2.81
N GLY A 112 26.80 5.82 1.91
CA GLY A 112 26.99 4.45 1.45
C GLY A 112 26.85 3.44 2.59
N THR A 113 27.48 2.29 2.45
CA THR A 113 27.59 1.23 3.47
C THR A 113 29.04 1.10 3.96
N PRO A 114 29.30 0.36 5.06
CA PRO A 114 30.67 0.10 5.50
C PRO A 114 31.59 -0.50 4.41
N MET A 115 31.11 -1.43 3.58
CA MET A 115 31.90 -2.03 2.49
C MET A 115 31.89 -1.21 1.19
N ARG A 116 30.90 -0.34 0.98
CA ARG A 116 30.81 0.55 -0.19
C ARG A 116 30.35 1.95 0.22
N PRO A 117 31.27 2.79 0.74
CA PRO A 117 30.98 4.19 1.03
C PRO A 117 30.65 4.96 -0.24
N GLY A 118 29.76 5.96 -0.14
CA GLY A 118 29.40 6.84 -1.25
C GLY A 118 27.94 6.72 -1.70
N TYR A 119 27.70 7.12 -2.94
CA TYR A 119 26.37 7.12 -3.55
C TYR A 119 25.85 5.69 -3.73
N ILE A 120 24.55 5.50 -3.45
CA ILE A 120 23.80 4.29 -3.74
C ILE A 120 22.50 4.73 -4.41
N GLU A 121 22.18 4.16 -5.57
CA GLU A 121 20.90 4.38 -6.23
C GLU A 121 19.81 3.54 -5.54
N VAL A 122 18.73 4.20 -5.13
CA VAL A 122 17.66 3.63 -4.31
C VAL A 122 16.30 4.10 -4.79
N TYR A 123 15.39 3.14 -5.00
CA TYR A 123 13.99 3.38 -5.34
C TYR A 123 13.11 3.05 -4.14
N LEU A 124 12.30 4.02 -3.72
CA LEU A 124 11.36 3.84 -2.61
C LEU A 124 10.14 3.03 -3.08
N PHE A 125 9.68 2.12 -2.24
CA PHE A 125 8.49 1.31 -2.48
C PHE A 125 7.47 1.55 -1.36
N GLY A 126 6.21 1.91 -1.63
CA GLY A 126 5.56 2.26 -2.92
C GLY A 126 5.20 3.74 -2.98
N PHE A 127 4.74 4.21 -4.16
CA PHE A 127 4.25 5.59 -4.28
C PHE A 127 2.87 5.74 -3.63
N ILE A 128 1.91 4.89 -3.99
CA ILE A 128 0.56 4.84 -3.43
C ILE A 128 0.30 3.47 -2.77
N ASP A 129 -0.69 3.41 -1.88
CA ASP A 129 -1.25 2.14 -1.44
C ASP A 129 -1.97 1.43 -2.60
N GLU A 130 -1.78 0.11 -2.70
CA GLU A 130 -2.25 -0.72 -3.82
C GLU A 130 -3.24 -1.77 -3.32
N ASP A 131 -4.53 -1.41 -3.25
CA ASP A 131 -5.60 -2.22 -2.67
C ASP A 131 -5.90 -3.53 -3.42
N ALA A 132 -5.44 -3.67 -4.67
CA ALA A 132 -5.53 -4.90 -5.46
C ALA A 132 -4.31 -5.82 -5.33
N LYS A 133 -3.27 -5.43 -4.57
CA LYS A 133 -2.06 -6.23 -4.40
C LYS A 133 -2.34 -7.54 -3.66
N SER A 134 -1.61 -8.59 -4.02
CA SER A 134 -1.71 -9.90 -3.37
C SER A 134 -1.29 -9.79 -1.90
N ILE A 135 -2.08 -10.36 -1.01
CA ILE A 135 -1.83 -10.37 0.44
C ILE A 135 -1.18 -11.68 0.91
N ALA A 136 -0.73 -12.54 -0.02
CA ALA A 136 -0.13 -13.84 0.34
C ALA A 136 1.10 -13.70 1.27
N PRO A 137 1.97 -12.69 1.14
CA PRO A 137 3.02 -12.40 2.12
C PRO A 137 2.53 -11.86 3.46
N GLY A 138 1.37 -11.21 3.50
CA GLY A 138 0.77 -10.61 4.69
C GLY A 138 -0.14 -9.42 4.35
N ASN A 139 -0.96 -9.02 5.33
CA ASN A 139 -1.92 -7.91 5.18
C ASN A 139 -1.23 -6.56 4.88
N PHE A 140 0.02 -6.38 5.31
CA PHE A 140 0.81 -5.16 5.08
C PHE A 140 1.08 -4.87 3.60
N GLU A 141 0.92 -5.85 2.71
CA GLU A 141 1.25 -5.73 1.28
C GLU A 141 0.49 -4.62 0.55
N ARG A 142 -0.67 -4.20 1.06
CA ARG A 142 -1.48 -3.13 0.44
C ARG A 142 -1.15 -1.73 0.98
N HIS A 143 -0.18 -1.61 1.90
CA HIS A 143 0.03 -0.41 2.73
C HIS A 143 1.43 0.20 2.62
N TRP A 144 2.17 -0.10 1.56
CA TRP A 144 3.54 0.36 1.33
C TRP A 144 3.64 1.82 0.84
N GLY A 145 2.53 2.43 0.42
CA GLY A 145 2.51 3.76 -0.14
C GLY A 145 3.00 4.81 0.86
N ILE A 146 3.78 5.78 0.38
CA ILE A 146 3.99 7.05 1.11
C ILE A 146 2.77 7.99 0.95
N PHE A 147 1.97 7.76 -0.08
CA PHE A 147 0.63 8.33 -0.30
C PHE A 147 -0.44 7.25 -0.15
N LYS A 148 -1.66 7.67 0.18
CA LYS A 148 -2.87 6.83 0.13
C LYS A 148 -3.29 6.59 -1.33
N TYR A 149 -4.30 5.75 -1.54
CA TYR A 149 -4.91 5.49 -2.86
C TYR A 149 -5.36 6.75 -3.62
N ASP A 150 -5.68 7.83 -2.89
CA ASP A 150 -6.14 9.11 -3.45
C ASP A 150 -5.01 10.14 -3.65
N GLY A 151 -3.75 9.73 -3.47
CA GLY A 151 -2.59 10.61 -3.59
C GLY A 151 -2.45 11.61 -2.44
N GLN A 152 -3.21 11.47 -1.35
CA GLN A 152 -2.98 12.25 -0.13
C GLN A 152 -1.83 11.66 0.69
N PRO A 153 -0.96 12.49 1.29
CA PRO A 153 0.21 12.01 2.01
C PRO A 153 -0.19 11.31 3.31
N LYS A 154 0.54 10.26 3.68
CA LYS A 154 0.26 9.47 4.90
C LYS A 154 1.01 10.00 6.12
N PHE A 155 2.17 10.60 5.92
CA PHE A 155 3.01 11.21 6.94
C PHE A 155 3.90 12.30 6.35
N PRO A 156 4.44 13.23 7.16
CA PRO A 156 5.47 14.16 6.72
C PRO A 156 6.76 13.41 6.34
N ALA A 157 7.36 13.75 5.21
CA ALA A 157 8.62 13.16 4.78
C ALA A 157 9.45 14.18 3.99
N ASP A 158 10.75 14.22 4.25
CA ASP A 158 11.69 15.10 3.57
C ASP A 158 12.46 14.36 2.48
N LEU A 159 11.92 14.35 1.26
CA LEU A 159 12.53 13.62 0.16
C LEU A 159 13.91 14.18 -0.25
N SER A 160 14.29 15.40 0.16
CA SER A 160 15.64 15.90 -0.06
C SER A 160 16.66 15.30 0.93
N GLY A 161 16.20 14.76 2.06
CA GLY A 161 17.04 14.26 3.14
C GLY A 161 17.79 15.34 3.92
N GLU A 162 17.42 16.61 3.78
CA GLU A 162 18.08 17.74 4.46
C GLU A 162 17.60 17.93 5.91
N GLY A 163 16.62 17.15 6.37
CA GLY A 163 16.12 17.16 7.74
C GLY A 163 14.99 18.18 7.97
N GLN A 164 14.30 18.61 6.91
CA GLN A 164 13.18 19.53 6.98
C GLN A 164 11.88 18.77 7.29
N LYS A 165 11.18 19.07 8.40
CA LYS A 165 9.83 18.51 8.60
C LYS A 165 8.81 19.19 7.68
N LYS A 166 8.74 18.74 6.42
CA LYS A 166 7.81 19.23 5.41
C LYS A 166 6.76 18.17 5.07
N ALA A 167 5.50 18.60 4.98
CA ALA A 167 4.44 17.74 4.46
C ALA A 167 4.66 17.53 2.95
N LEU A 168 4.50 16.29 2.49
CA LEU A 168 4.45 15.98 1.07
C LEU A 168 3.24 16.69 0.43
N THR A 169 3.37 17.07 -0.84
CA THR A 169 2.27 17.69 -1.59
C THR A 169 1.30 16.62 -2.05
N GLY A 170 0.07 16.66 -1.54
CA GLY A 170 -1.00 15.75 -1.97
C GLY A 170 -1.58 16.12 -3.33
N ALA A 171 -2.20 15.12 -3.98
CA ALA A 171 -2.95 15.31 -5.21
C ALA A 171 -4.04 16.39 -5.05
N GLN A 172 -4.25 17.18 -6.10
CA GLN A 172 -5.21 18.28 -6.13
C GLN A 172 -6.46 17.89 -6.92
N ASN A 173 -7.61 18.48 -6.57
CA ASN A 173 -8.89 18.28 -7.25
C ASN A 173 -9.38 16.82 -7.28
N VAL A 174 -8.99 16.01 -6.29
CA VAL A 174 -9.47 14.63 -6.14
C VAL A 174 -10.99 14.65 -5.98
N GLN A 175 -11.69 13.96 -6.89
CA GLN A 175 -13.13 13.77 -6.79
C GLN A 175 -13.40 12.52 -5.98
N TYR A 176 -14.19 12.64 -4.94
CA TYR A 176 -14.66 11.52 -4.13
C TYR A 176 -16.10 11.18 -4.50
N LEU A 177 -16.49 9.93 -4.25
CA LEU A 177 -17.90 9.56 -4.23
C LEU A 177 -18.64 10.32 -3.11
N GLN A 178 -19.97 10.16 -3.06
CA GLN A 178 -20.78 10.86 -2.06
C GLN A 178 -20.37 10.46 -0.63
N SER A 179 -20.54 11.36 0.33
CA SER A 179 -20.26 11.12 1.74
C SER A 179 -21.31 10.21 2.40
N GLN A 180 -21.25 8.94 2.03
CA GLN A 180 -22.09 7.86 2.54
C GLN A 180 -21.28 6.58 2.70
N TRP A 181 -21.68 5.78 3.68
CA TRP A 181 -21.02 4.54 4.07
C TRP A 181 -22.05 3.42 4.18
N CYS A 182 -21.57 2.19 4.02
CA CYS A 182 -22.35 1.00 4.34
C CYS A 182 -21.97 0.50 5.74
N MET A 183 -22.95 0.24 6.60
CA MET A 183 -22.71 -0.29 7.95
C MET A 183 -23.64 -1.45 8.28
N LEU A 184 -23.25 -2.27 9.26
CA LEU A 184 -24.13 -3.28 9.81
C LEU A 184 -25.38 -2.60 10.40
N ASN A 185 -26.56 -3.07 10.00
CA ASN A 185 -27.83 -2.59 10.50
C ASN A 185 -28.02 -3.07 11.95
N PRO A 186 -28.08 -2.17 12.95
CA PRO A 186 -28.24 -2.56 14.35
C PRO A 186 -29.50 -3.38 14.62
N ASN A 187 -30.55 -3.21 13.80
CA ASN A 187 -31.80 -3.96 13.91
C ASN A 187 -31.69 -5.39 13.36
N ALA A 188 -30.64 -5.70 12.59
CA ALA A 188 -30.39 -7.01 12.02
C ALA A 188 -29.47 -7.89 12.90
N ILE A 189 -28.93 -7.36 14.01
CA ILE A 189 -27.97 -8.08 14.88
C ILE A 189 -28.60 -9.33 15.52
N SER A 190 -29.88 -9.29 15.89
CA SER A 190 -30.57 -10.47 16.43
C SER A 190 -30.76 -11.57 15.38
N PHE A 191 -30.91 -11.19 14.11
CA PHE A 191 -31.04 -12.09 12.97
C PHE A 191 -29.68 -12.71 12.60
N SER A 192 -28.60 -11.92 12.61
CA SER A 192 -27.24 -12.42 12.37
C SER A 192 -26.77 -13.40 13.44
N ASN A 193 -27.05 -13.16 14.72
CA ASN A 193 -26.57 -14.03 15.79
C ASN A 193 -27.21 -15.42 15.81
N SER A 194 -28.27 -15.61 15.03
CA SER A 194 -29.00 -16.87 14.91
C SER A 194 -28.49 -17.77 13.76
N THR A 195 -27.64 -17.24 12.88
CA THR A 195 -27.16 -17.91 11.66
C THR A 195 -25.68 -17.60 11.42
N ASN A 196 -24.93 -18.41 10.67
CA ASN A 196 -23.54 -18.03 10.29
C ASN A 196 -23.47 -16.93 9.21
N GLN A 197 -24.61 -16.29 8.91
CA GLN A 197 -24.81 -15.41 7.76
C GLN A 197 -23.93 -14.15 7.80
N LEU A 198 -23.69 -13.58 8.98
CA LEU A 198 -22.83 -12.40 9.12
C LEU A 198 -21.38 -12.71 8.73
N GLY A 199 -20.84 -13.84 9.20
CA GLY A 199 -19.51 -14.29 8.85
C GLY A 199 -19.36 -14.51 7.35
N ASP A 200 -20.36 -15.14 6.72
CA ASP A 200 -20.37 -15.40 5.28
C ASP A 200 -20.43 -14.10 4.46
N ASN A 201 -21.24 -13.13 4.87
CA ASN A 201 -21.34 -11.82 4.20
C ASN A 201 -20.08 -10.97 4.40
N VAL A 202 -19.45 -11.01 5.58
CA VAL A 202 -18.16 -10.36 5.81
C VAL A 202 -17.07 -11.00 4.94
N ASN A 203 -17.03 -12.34 4.87
CA ASN A 203 -16.09 -13.05 4.02
C ASN A 203 -16.30 -12.73 2.52
N TYR A 204 -17.55 -12.65 2.08
CA TYR A 204 -17.89 -12.21 0.72
C TYR A 204 -17.36 -10.79 0.46
N ALA A 205 -17.67 -9.84 1.34
CA ALA A 205 -17.21 -8.45 1.21
C ALA A 205 -15.67 -8.39 1.10
N CYS A 206 -14.95 -9.09 1.97
CA CYS A 206 -13.49 -9.10 2.00
C CYS A 206 -12.84 -9.92 0.88
N THR A 207 -13.59 -10.80 0.20
CA THR A 207 -13.12 -11.48 -1.01
C THR A 207 -13.04 -10.51 -2.20
N PHE A 208 -13.94 -9.51 -2.24
CA PHE A 208 -14.08 -8.58 -3.35
C PHE A 208 -13.68 -7.14 -3.00
N SER A 209 -13.04 -6.92 -1.85
CA SER A 209 -12.56 -5.60 -1.41
C SER A 209 -11.40 -5.74 -0.41
N ASP A 210 -10.81 -4.62 0.00
CA ASP A 210 -9.66 -4.63 0.90
C ASP A 210 -10.06 -4.53 2.38
N CYS A 211 -10.04 -5.67 3.09
CA CYS A 211 -10.25 -5.73 4.53
C CYS A 211 -8.95 -5.87 5.36
N THR A 212 -7.77 -5.68 4.75
CA THR A 212 -6.50 -5.97 5.42
C THR A 212 -6.27 -5.16 6.71
N ALA A 213 -6.85 -3.97 6.81
CA ALA A 213 -6.80 -3.12 8.00
C ALA A 213 -7.52 -3.71 9.23
N LEU A 214 -8.37 -4.73 9.06
CA LEU A 214 -9.00 -5.47 10.16
C LEU A 214 -8.05 -6.48 10.84
N GLY A 215 -6.87 -6.72 10.26
CA GLY A 215 -5.89 -7.64 10.81
C GLY A 215 -5.40 -7.25 12.21
N TYR A 216 -4.97 -8.23 13.00
CA TYR A 216 -4.36 -7.96 14.30
C TYR A 216 -3.18 -6.99 14.18
N GLY A 217 -3.12 -5.99 15.07
CA GLY A 217 -2.06 -4.97 15.07
C GLY A 217 -2.21 -3.88 14.00
N SER A 218 -3.26 -3.95 13.16
CA SER A 218 -3.57 -2.96 12.12
C SER A 218 -4.46 -1.82 12.68
N SER A 219 -4.68 -0.78 11.89
CA SER A 219 -5.41 0.43 12.28
C SER A 219 -6.85 0.16 12.72
N CYS A 220 -7.51 -0.83 12.11
CA CYS A 220 -8.87 -1.26 12.42
C CYS A 220 -8.95 -2.60 13.17
N GLY A 221 -7.82 -3.14 13.64
CA GLY A 221 -7.76 -4.48 14.26
C GLY A 221 -8.42 -4.61 15.65
N ASN A 222 -8.86 -3.49 16.25
CA ASN A 222 -9.49 -3.45 17.58
C ASN A 222 -10.99 -3.08 17.53
N LEU A 223 -11.61 -3.15 16.35
CA LEU A 223 -13.06 -2.94 16.23
C LEU A 223 -13.82 -4.09 16.92
N ASP A 224 -15.00 -3.77 17.45
CA ASP A 224 -15.95 -4.78 17.89
C ASP A 224 -16.60 -5.48 16.68
N GLU A 225 -17.44 -6.49 16.93
CA GLU A 225 -18.11 -7.25 15.86
C GLU A 225 -18.89 -6.35 14.90
N VAL A 226 -19.59 -5.34 15.44
CA VAL A 226 -20.35 -4.36 14.66
C VAL A 226 -19.44 -3.52 13.78
N GLY A 227 -18.33 -3.03 14.34
CA GLY A 227 -17.33 -2.26 13.61
C GLY A 227 -16.66 -3.08 12.51
N ASN A 228 -16.26 -4.33 12.80
CA ASN A 228 -15.62 -5.23 11.83
C ASN A 228 -16.53 -5.49 10.63
N ALA A 229 -17.79 -5.85 10.87
CA ALA A 229 -18.75 -6.07 9.80
C ALA A 229 -19.02 -4.79 9.01
N SER A 230 -19.21 -3.67 9.69
CA SER A 230 -19.42 -2.38 9.04
C SER A 230 -18.24 -1.97 8.16
N TYR A 231 -17.00 -2.24 8.59
CA TYR A 231 -15.82 -1.93 7.81
C TYR A 231 -15.78 -2.76 6.54
N ALA A 232 -15.96 -4.08 6.64
CA ALA A 232 -16.00 -4.98 5.50
C ALA A 232 -17.08 -4.56 4.49
N PHE A 233 -18.30 -4.31 4.98
CA PHE A 233 -19.41 -3.85 4.15
C PHE A 233 -19.12 -2.51 3.48
N ASN A 234 -18.53 -1.55 4.19
CA ASN A 234 -18.13 -0.29 3.60
C ASN A 234 -17.07 -0.49 2.52
N MET A 235 -16.03 -1.29 2.75
CA MET A 235 -14.97 -1.52 1.76
C MET A 235 -15.54 -2.06 0.46
N TYR A 236 -16.44 -3.05 0.53
CA TYR A 236 -17.14 -3.57 -0.64
C TYR A 236 -18.05 -2.52 -1.30
N PHE A 237 -18.88 -1.82 -0.52
CA PHE A 237 -19.78 -0.78 -1.03
C PHE A 237 -19.04 0.31 -1.82
N GLN A 238 -17.88 0.74 -1.32
CA GLN A 238 -17.10 1.79 -1.97
C GLN A 238 -16.48 1.31 -3.29
N VAL A 239 -15.90 0.10 -3.34
CA VAL A 239 -15.35 -0.44 -4.61
C VAL A 239 -16.44 -0.78 -5.63
N GLN A 240 -17.69 -0.94 -5.19
CA GLN A 240 -18.86 -1.10 -6.05
C GLN A 240 -19.51 0.23 -6.49
N ASN A 241 -18.81 1.37 -6.33
CA ASN A 241 -19.31 2.71 -6.68
C ASN A 241 -20.59 3.12 -5.94
N GLN A 242 -20.72 2.70 -4.67
CA GLN A 242 -21.85 3.07 -3.81
C GLN A 242 -23.24 2.68 -4.35
N LYS A 243 -23.32 1.62 -5.16
CA LYS A 243 -24.61 1.05 -5.61
C LYS A 243 -25.43 0.61 -4.39
N ALA A 244 -26.71 0.93 -4.37
CA ALA A 244 -27.57 0.62 -3.23
C ALA A 244 -27.62 -0.88 -2.92
N GLU A 245 -27.61 -1.71 -3.97
CA GLU A 245 -27.62 -3.18 -3.88
C GLU A 245 -26.32 -3.74 -3.29
N ALA A 246 -25.21 -3.00 -3.38
CA ALA A 246 -23.94 -3.37 -2.78
C ALA A 246 -23.90 -3.12 -1.25
N CYS A 247 -24.96 -2.53 -0.68
CA CYS A 247 -25.15 -2.34 0.75
C CYS A 247 -26.43 -3.02 1.26
N ASP A 248 -26.77 -4.19 0.71
CA ASP A 248 -27.89 -5.01 1.20
C ASP A 248 -27.40 -6.11 2.15
N PHE A 249 -26.44 -6.93 1.69
CA PHE A 249 -25.90 -8.07 2.45
C PHE A 249 -27.00 -8.94 3.08
N GLU A 250 -28.02 -9.30 2.29
CA GLU A 250 -29.18 -10.08 2.72
C GLU A 250 -29.99 -9.38 3.82
N GLY A 251 -30.08 -8.06 3.74
CA GLY A 251 -30.75 -7.19 4.71
C GLY A 251 -29.96 -6.91 5.99
N LEU A 252 -28.70 -7.39 6.08
CA LEU A 252 -27.84 -7.17 7.24
C LEU A 252 -27.25 -5.76 7.28
N ALA A 253 -27.16 -5.06 6.14
CA ALA A 253 -26.51 -3.77 6.07
C ALA A 253 -27.49 -2.63 5.79
N MET A 254 -27.03 -1.40 6.04
CA MET A 254 -27.75 -0.18 5.69
C MET A 254 -26.79 0.95 5.32
N ILE A 255 -27.24 1.84 4.43
CA ILE A 255 -26.51 3.05 4.08
C ILE A 255 -26.70 4.11 5.16
N THR A 256 -25.63 4.82 5.48
CA THR A 256 -25.64 5.96 6.41
C THR A 256 -24.84 7.12 5.83
N THR A 257 -25.29 8.35 6.09
CA THR A 257 -24.54 9.58 5.79
C THR A 257 -23.77 10.10 7.01
N LYS A 258 -23.93 9.44 8.17
CA LYS A 258 -23.15 9.74 9.36
C LYS A 258 -21.80 9.04 9.25
N ASN A 259 -20.70 9.79 9.36
CA ASN A 259 -19.35 9.22 9.38
C ASN A 259 -19.22 8.20 10.54
N ILE A 260 -18.85 6.97 10.18
CA ILE A 260 -18.70 5.83 11.09
C ILE A 260 -17.24 5.51 11.42
N SER A 261 -16.28 6.29 10.92
CA SER A 261 -14.86 6.17 11.29
C SER A 261 -14.65 6.35 12.80
N ARG A 262 -13.53 5.80 13.30
CA ARG A 262 -13.15 5.79 14.72
C ARG A 262 -11.66 6.04 14.84
N ASP A 263 -11.22 6.85 15.80
CA ASP A 263 -9.80 7.07 16.15
C ASP A 263 -8.81 6.90 14.99
N GLN A 264 -8.03 5.81 15.00
CA GLN A 264 -7.04 5.45 13.98
C GLN A 264 -7.60 4.63 12.81
N CYS A 265 -8.85 4.16 12.90
CA CYS A 265 -9.54 3.38 11.87
C CYS A 265 -10.45 4.27 11.01
N ASN A 266 -9.95 4.62 9.83
CA ASN A 266 -10.70 5.38 8.84
C ASN A 266 -11.54 4.48 7.94
N PHE A 267 -12.83 4.77 7.81
CA PHE A 267 -13.72 4.11 6.84
C PHE A 267 -13.69 4.93 5.55
N PRO A 268 -12.99 4.48 4.49
CA PRO A 268 -12.71 5.32 3.34
C PRO A 268 -13.98 5.56 2.50
N ILE A 269 -13.92 6.63 1.70
CA ILE A 269 -14.82 6.90 0.57
C ILE A 269 -13.97 6.82 -0.69
N GLN A 270 -14.31 5.96 -1.64
CA GLN A 270 -13.50 5.81 -2.86
C GLN A 270 -13.52 7.06 -3.73
N THR A 271 -12.50 7.18 -4.59
CA THR A 271 -12.49 8.24 -5.61
C THR A 271 -13.61 8.00 -6.64
N GLY A 272 -14.24 9.08 -7.11
CA GLY A 272 -15.33 9.03 -8.08
C GLY A 272 -14.83 9.29 -9.51
N ASP A 273 -15.60 8.80 -10.49
CA ASP A 273 -15.34 9.11 -11.89
C ASP A 273 -15.68 10.59 -12.17
N PRO A 274 -14.74 11.41 -12.68
CA PRO A 274 -15.02 12.80 -13.05
C PRO A 274 -16.16 12.96 -14.07
N THR A 275 -16.55 11.91 -14.80
CA THR A 275 -17.66 11.92 -15.76
C THR A 275 -19.04 11.64 -15.14
N SER A 276 -19.09 11.20 -13.88
CA SER A 276 -20.35 10.92 -13.15
C SER A 276 -20.99 12.16 -12.52
N GLY A 277 -20.32 13.32 -12.60
CA GLY A 277 -20.98 14.60 -12.37
C GLY A 277 -22.08 14.79 -13.41
N HIS A 278 -23.33 14.79 -12.98
CA HIS A 278 -24.52 15.08 -13.79
C HIS A 278 -24.33 16.36 -14.64
N CYS A 279 -23.79 16.20 -15.85
CA CYS A 279 -24.09 17.10 -16.94
C CYS A 279 -25.47 16.72 -17.45
N MET A 280 -26.50 17.37 -16.91
CA MET A 280 -27.80 17.49 -17.56
C MET A 280 -27.63 18.28 -18.87
N TYR A 281 -27.05 17.67 -19.91
CA TYR A 281 -27.21 18.14 -21.27
C TYR A 281 -28.35 17.36 -21.89
N GLY A 282 -29.54 17.97 -21.89
CA GLY A 282 -30.70 17.48 -22.60
C GLY A 282 -30.38 17.34 -24.08
N SER A 283 -30.02 16.13 -24.49
CA SER A 283 -29.81 15.79 -25.89
C SER A 283 -31.16 15.50 -26.53
N SER A 284 -31.75 16.53 -27.13
CA SER A 284 -32.88 16.37 -28.05
C SER A 284 -32.36 15.71 -29.32
N VAL A 285 -32.40 14.38 -29.39
CA VAL A 285 -32.04 13.63 -30.60
C VAL A 285 -33.20 13.77 -31.60
N ARG A 286 -33.01 14.61 -32.63
CA ARG A 286 -33.88 14.63 -33.81
C ARG A 286 -33.50 13.47 -34.73
N PHE A 287 -34.41 12.51 -34.89
CA PHE A 287 -34.30 11.45 -35.90
C PHE A 287 -34.45 12.05 -37.30
N GLY A 288 -33.37 12.04 -38.09
CA GLY A 288 -33.42 12.23 -39.53
C GLY A 288 -33.53 10.87 -40.23
N LEU A 289 -34.65 10.60 -40.88
CA LEU A 289 -34.84 9.44 -41.76
C LEU A 289 -33.99 9.62 -43.02
N VAL A 290 -33.07 8.70 -43.28
CA VAL A 290 -32.41 8.55 -44.59
C VAL A 290 -32.92 7.26 -45.21
N THR A 291 -33.74 7.39 -46.25
CA THR A 291 -34.21 6.28 -47.08
C THR A 291 -33.14 5.91 -48.11
N MET A 292 -32.64 4.67 -48.02
CA MET A 292 -31.68 4.10 -48.98
C MET A 292 -32.47 3.47 -50.14
N LEU A 293 -32.40 4.07 -51.33
CA LEU A 293 -32.98 3.51 -52.55
C LEU A 293 -32.03 2.45 -53.12
N LEU A 294 -32.46 1.19 -53.11
CA LEU A 294 -31.84 0.09 -53.86
C LEU A 294 -32.29 0.16 -55.32
N LEU A 295 -31.36 0.29 -56.25
CA LEU A 295 -31.61 0.12 -57.68
C LEU A 295 -30.94 -1.17 -58.17
N PHE A 296 -31.79 -2.05 -58.69
CA PHE A 296 -31.51 -3.38 -59.22
C PHE A 296 -30.69 -3.33 -60.52
N MET A 297 -29.84 -4.34 -60.71
CA MET A 297 -29.27 -4.74 -62.00
C MET A 297 -30.35 -5.25 -62.95
N ALA A 298 -30.25 -4.90 -64.23
CA ALA A 298 -30.76 -5.72 -65.34
C ALA A 298 -30.00 -5.43 -66.65
N LEU A 299 -29.51 -6.54 -67.24
CA LEU A 299 -28.90 -6.77 -68.56
C LEU A 299 -27.44 -6.38 -68.77
#